data_AF-A0A2N2U0M8-F1
#
_entry.id   AF-A0A2N2U0M8-F1
#
_cell.length_a   1.000
_cell.length_b   1.000
_cell.length_c   1.000
_cell.angle_alpha   90.00
_cell.angle_beta   90.00
_cell.angle_gamma   90.00
#
_symmetry.space_group_name_H-M   'P 1'
#
loop_
_entity.id
_entity.type
_entity.pdbx_description
1 polymer ?
#
loop_
_entity_poly.entity_id
_entity_poly.type
_entity_poly.pdbx_seq_one_letter_code
_entity_poly.pdbx_strand_id
1 'polypeptide(L)'
;MRFDAITLFPEMFDAVLDYGITRRALDRGLYRFKSWNPRDFTDDPHRTVDDRPYGGGPGMLMQAEPLDRALNAAQQDLARIQPGLPVRITSDALPGRTVAGKITAINPQADSATRNVRVQATAANKEERLHPGMFATVAVVLPGKNQV
;
A
#
# COMPACT_ATOMS: atom_id res chain seq x y z
N MET A 1 -7.23 4.81 -0.13
CA MET A 1 -6.56 3.70 -0.87
C MET A 1 -5.07 4.00 -1.01
N ARG A 2 -4.18 3.01 -1.18
CA ARG A 2 -2.74 3.24 -1.40
C ARG A 2 -2.28 2.43 -2.62
N PHE A 3 -1.48 3.06 -3.47
CA PHE A 3 -0.83 2.44 -4.62
C PHE A 3 0.68 2.46 -4.43
N ASP A 4 1.33 1.33 -4.70
CA ASP A 4 2.78 1.19 -4.71
C ASP A 4 3.24 0.74 -6.11
N ALA A 5 4.26 1.40 -6.66
CA ALA A 5 4.80 1.08 -7.98
C ALA A 5 6.28 0.72 -7.88
N ILE A 6 6.66 -0.46 -8.37
CA ILE A 6 8.07 -0.82 -8.57
C ILE A 6 8.45 -0.40 -9.98
N THR A 7 9.35 0.58 -10.12
CA THR A 7 9.69 1.18 -11.42
C THR A 7 11.12 1.69 -11.43
N LEU A 8 11.80 1.61 -12.58
CA LEU A 8 13.09 2.26 -12.78
C LEU A 8 12.97 3.78 -13.00
N PHE A 9 11.77 4.28 -13.29
CA PHE A 9 11.48 5.67 -13.61
C PHE A 9 10.33 6.20 -12.74
N PRO A 10 10.59 6.52 -11.46
CA PRO A 10 9.60 7.11 -10.57
C PRO A 10 8.93 8.37 -11.15
N GLU A 11 9.70 9.20 -11.84
CA GLU A 11 9.32 10.51 -12.37
C GLU A 11 8.26 10.41 -13.48
N MET A 12 8.12 9.24 -14.12
CA MET A 12 7.03 9.01 -15.09
C MET A 12 5.65 9.17 -14.44
N PHE A 13 5.54 8.92 -13.13
CA PHE A 13 4.28 9.06 -12.42
C PHE A 13 3.91 10.53 -12.16
N ASP A 14 4.83 11.49 -12.27
CA ASP A 14 4.53 12.92 -12.10
C ASP A 14 3.41 13.36 -13.06
N ALA A 15 3.37 12.77 -14.26
CA ALA A 15 2.31 13.01 -15.25
C ALA A 15 0.89 12.72 -14.73
N VAL A 16 0.73 11.75 -13.83
CA VAL A 16 -0.57 11.41 -13.21
C VAL A 16 -0.70 11.95 -11.79
N LEU A 17 0.40 12.22 -11.11
CA LEU A 17 0.39 12.71 -9.74
C LEU A 17 0.21 14.23 -9.67
N ASP A 18 0.68 14.99 -10.67
CA ASP A 18 0.72 16.46 -10.62
C ASP A 18 -0.41 17.18 -11.35
N TYR A 19 -1.23 16.45 -12.12
CA TYR A 19 -2.25 17.06 -12.96
C TYR A 19 -3.64 16.42 -12.80
N GLY A 20 -4.67 17.17 -13.19
CA GLY A 20 -6.03 16.66 -13.37
C GLY A 20 -6.76 16.22 -12.09
N ILE A 21 -7.66 15.25 -12.25
CA ILE A 21 -8.50 14.74 -11.15
C ILE A 21 -7.73 13.83 -10.19
N THR A 22 -6.70 13.14 -10.69
CA THR A 22 -5.80 12.29 -9.90
C THR A 22 -5.02 13.13 -8.90
N ARG A 23 -4.41 14.26 -9.33
CA ARG A 23 -3.77 15.21 -8.40
C ARG A 23 -4.72 15.68 -7.31
N ARG A 24 -5.92 16.14 -7.68
CA ARG A 24 -6.91 16.63 -6.69
C ARG A 24 -7.31 15.54 -5.69
N ALA A 25 -7.42 14.28 -6.12
CA ALA A 25 -7.72 13.17 -5.23
C ALA A 25 -6.54 12.84 -4.29
N LEU A 26 -5.30 13.00 -4.76
CA LEU A 26 -4.10 12.89 -3.92
C LEU A 26 -4.05 14.00 -2.87
N ASP A 27 -4.27 15.27 -3.26
CA ASP A 27 -4.26 16.43 -2.37
C ASP A 27 -5.36 16.33 -1.30
N ARG A 28 -6.52 15.77 -1.66
CA ARG A 28 -7.63 15.50 -0.72
C ARG A 28 -7.42 14.24 0.13
N GLY A 29 -6.30 13.54 -0.03
CA GLY A 29 -5.97 12.33 0.73
C GLY A 29 -6.88 11.13 0.42
N LEU A 30 -7.62 11.14 -0.70
CA LEU A 30 -8.50 10.04 -1.11
C LEU A 30 -7.69 8.79 -1.49
N TYR A 31 -6.47 8.99 -1.98
CA TYR A 31 -5.48 7.94 -2.12
C TYR A 31 -4.07 8.42 -1.74
N ARG A 32 -3.14 7.46 -1.64
CA ARG A 32 -1.69 7.70 -1.51
C ARG A 32 -0.94 6.94 -2.58
N PHE A 33 0.21 7.46 -2.99
CA PHE A 33 1.10 6.81 -3.94
C PHE A 33 2.53 6.76 -3.37
N LYS A 34 3.25 5.67 -3.64
CA LYS A 34 4.68 5.55 -3.37
C LYS A 34 5.34 4.73 -4.47
N SER A 35 6.50 5.15 -4.94
CA SER A 35 7.32 4.40 -5.89
C SER A 35 8.53 3.78 -5.20
N TRP A 36 9.01 2.68 -5.76
CA TRP A 36 10.16 1.90 -5.30
C TRP A 36 11.06 1.65 -6.50
N ASN A 37 12.28 2.18 -6.48
CA ASN A 37 13.21 2.00 -7.58
C ASN A 37 14.13 0.81 -7.30
N PRO A 38 14.10 -0.29 -8.10
CA PRO A 38 15.02 -1.42 -7.95
C PRO A 38 16.48 -1.02 -7.86
N ARG A 39 16.90 0.10 -8.49
CA ARG A 39 18.26 0.62 -8.39
C ARG A 39 18.67 0.97 -6.96
N ASP A 40 17.73 1.29 -6.06
CA ASP A 40 18.00 1.57 -4.65
C ASP A 40 18.32 0.29 -3.85
N PHE A 41 18.10 -0.90 -4.43
CA PHE A 41 18.22 -2.20 -3.77
C PHE A 41 19.35 -3.07 -4.34
N THR A 42 20.32 -2.41 -4.95
CA THR A 42 21.51 -3.02 -5.56
C THR A 42 22.71 -2.85 -4.63
N ASP A 43 23.66 -3.78 -4.67
CA ASP A 43 24.86 -3.72 -3.82
C ASP A 43 26.09 -3.16 -4.57
N ASP A 44 26.00 -3.04 -5.90
CA ASP A 44 27.10 -2.57 -6.74
C ASP A 44 27.07 -1.04 -6.94
N PRO A 45 28.24 -0.39 -7.12
CA PRO A 45 28.30 1.07 -7.32
C PRO A 45 27.58 1.56 -8.58
N HIS A 46 27.40 0.71 -9.59
CA HIS A 46 26.76 1.06 -10.86
C HIS A 46 25.24 0.94 -10.81
N ARG A 47 24.68 0.44 -9.71
CA ARG A 47 23.25 0.24 -9.49
C ARG A 47 22.62 -0.60 -10.61
N THR A 48 23.24 -1.75 -10.84
CA THR A 48 22.92 -2.67 -11.92
C THR A 48 21.59 -3.36 -11.62
N VAL A 49 20.67 -3.34 -12.58
CA VAL A 49 19.30 -3.87 -12.40
C VAL A 49 18.89 -4.85 -13.48
N ASP A 50 19.76 -5.07 -14.45
CA ASP A 50 19.55 -5.91 -15.61
C ASP A 50 20.84 -6.65 -15.98
N ASP A 51 20.69 -7.85 -16.54
CA ASP A 51 21.80 -8.69 -16.98
C ASP A 51 21.44 -9.41 -18.30
N ARG A 52 22.46 -9.94 -18.97
CA ARG A 52 22.30 -10.69 -20.21
C ARG A 52 21.50 -11.97 -19.98
N PRO A 53 20.56 -12.31 -20.86
CA PRO A 53 19.85 -13.57 -20.76
C PRO A 53 20.79 -14.76 -20.95
N TYR A 54 20.58 -15.83 -20.18
CA TYR A 54 21.20 -17.12 -20.45
C TYR A 54 20.79 -17.64 -21.84
N GLY A 55 21.71 -18.32 -22.53
CA GLY A 55 21.50 -18.80 -23.90
C GLY A 55 21.86 -17.76 -24.98
N GLY A 56 22.24 -16.54 -24.59
CA GLY A 56 22.65 -15.48 -25.51
C GLY A 56 21.48 -14.81 -26.22
N GLY A 57 21.80 -14.03 -27.25
CA GLY A 57 20.84 -13.18 -27.97
C GLY A 57 20.89 -11.71 -27.53
N PRO A 58 20.31 -10.80 -28.33
CA PRO A 58 20.29 -9.38 -28.01
C PRO A 58 19.29 -9.08 -26.88
N GLY A 59 19.57 -8.01 -26.12
CA GLY A 59 18.71 -7.52 -25.05
C GLY A 59 19.21 -7.85 -23.65
N MET A 60 18.48 -7.35 -22.67
CA MET A 60 18.77 -7.49 -21.24
C MET A 60 17.50 -7.91 -20.50
N LEU A 61 17.66 -8.66 -19.41
CA LEU A 61 16.59 -9.03 -18.50
C LEU A 61 16.80 -8.39 -17.14
N MET A 62 15.72 -7.95 -16.51
CA MET A 62 15.79 -7.45 -15.15
C MET A 62 16.32 -8.53 -14.20
N GLN A 63 17.24 -8.14 -13.31
CA GLN A 63 17.74 -9.01 -12.27
C GLN A 63 16.65 -9.27 -11.22
N ALA A 64 16.53 -10.53 -10.80
CA ALA A 64 15.52 -10.95 -9.84
C ALA A 64 15.75 -10.35 -8.45
N GLU A 65 17.00 -10.24 -8.02
CA GLU A 65 17.36 -9.84 -6.66
C GLU A 65 16.97 -8.38 -6.33
N PRO A 66 17.34 -7.34 -7.11
CA PRO A 66 16.91 -5.97 -6.83
C PRO A 66 15.39 -5.81 -6.89
N LEU A 67 14.72 -6.55 -7.78
CA LEU A 67 13.26 -6.58 -7.86
C LEU A 67 12.61 -7.20 -6.62
N ASP A 68 13.12 -8.35 -6.16
CA ASP A 68 12.61 -9.03 -4.98
C ASP A 68 12.83 -8.19 -3.71
N ARG A 69 14.01 -7.58 -3.57
CA ARG A 69 14.31 -6.66 -2.47
C ARG A 69 13.38 -5.43 -2.47
N ALA A 70 13.13 -4.84 -3.64
CA ALA A 70 12.18 -3.73 -3.77
C ALA A 70 10.75 -4.14 -3.40
N LEU A 71 10.32 -5.34 -3.81
CA LEU A 71 9.01 -5.91 -3.46
C LEU A 71 8.90 -6.16 -1.96
N ASN A 72 9.91 -6.77 -1.35
CA ASN A 72 9.97 -7.01 0.09
C ASN A 72 9.94 -5.70 0.87
N ALA A 73 10.67 -4.67 0.44
CA ALA A 73 10.62 -3.35 1.06
C ALA A 73 9.23 -2.70 0.96
N ALA A 74 8.56 -2.84 -0.19
CA ALA A 74 7.18 -2.39 -0.36
C ALA A 74 6.21 -3.10 0.59
N GLN A 75 6.33 -4.42 0.73
CA GLN A 75 5.53 -5.22 1.65
C GLN A 75 5.80 -4.88 3.12
N GLN A 76 7.06 -4.66 3.50
CA GLN A 76 7.43 -4.28 4.87
C GLN A 76 6.93 -2.88 5.24
N ASP A 77 6.92 -1.94 4.30
CA ASP A 77 6.35 -0.61 4.52
C ASP A 77 4.82 -0.65 4.67
N LEU A 78 4.15 -1.60 4.01
CA LEU A 78 2.76 -1.96 4.32
C LEU A 78 2.65 -2.60 5.72
N ALA A 79 3.63 -3.39 6.16
CA ALA A 79 3.68 -4.02 7.48
C ALA A 79 3.94 -3.04 8.66
N ARG A 80 4.02 -1.72 8.42
CA ARG A 80 3.76 -0.72 9.49
C ARG A 80 2.36 -0.88 10.07
N ILE A 81 1.44 -1.47 9.30
CA ILE A 81 0.18 -1.98 9.81
C ILE A 81 0.51 -3.23 10.64
N GLN A 82 0.23 -3.20 11.95
CA GLN A 82 0.49 -4.31 12.86
C GLN A 82 -0.80 -4.69 13.63
N PRO A 83 -0.96 -5.96 14.04
CA PRO A 83 -2.00 -6.32 15.01
C PRO A 83 -1.91 -5.41 16.25
N GLY A 84 -3.06 -4.96 16.73
CA GLY A 84 -3.16 -4.02 17.85
C GLY A 84 -3.26 -2.55 17.45
N LEU A 85 -2.99 -2.17 16.19
CA LEU A 85 -3.22 -0.80 15.76
C LEU A 85 -4.70 -0.41 15.84
N PRO A 86 -5.02 0.81 16.30
CA PRO A 86 -6.40 1.27 16.35
C PRO A 86 -6.95 1.48 14.94
N VAL A 87 -8.21 1.10 14.75
CA VAL A 87 -8.99 1.41 13.54
C VAL A 87 -10.21 2.25 13.88
N ARG A 88 -10.61 3.13 12.97
CA ARG A 88 -11.89 3.83 13.02
C ARG A 88 -12.78 3.29 11.92
N ILE A 89 -13.97 2.86 12.28
CA ILE A 89 -14.98 2.33 11.37
C ILE A 89 -16.07 3.39 11.21
N THR A 90 -16.34 3.80 9.98
CA THR A 90 -17.47 4.66 9.61
C THR A 90 -18.39 3.90 8.67
N SER A 91 -19.69 4.21 8.70
CA SER A 91 -20.66 3.66 7.75
C SER A 91 -21.63 4.77 7.36
N ASP A 92 -22.06 4.77 6.10
CA ASP A 92 -23.07 5.73 5.62
C ASP A 92 -24.42 5.53 6.32
N ALA A 93 -24.68 4.33 6.84
CA ALA A 93 -25.84 4.03 7.67
C ALA A 93 -25.74 4.64 9.10
N LEU A 94 -24.58 5.19 9.49
CA LEU A 94 -24.36 5.86 10.77
C LEU A 94 -23.67 7.24 10.57
N PRO A 95 -24.33 8.23 9.96
CA PRO A 95 -23.72 9.53 9.68
C PRO A 95 -23.17 10.20 10.95
N GLY A 96 -21.92 10.68 10.88
CA GLY A 96 -21.27 11.40 11.97
C GLY A 96 -20.83 10.56 13.18
N ARG A 97 -21.02 9.23 13.14
CA ARG A 97 -20.61 8.35 14.24
C ARG A 97 -19.46 7.44 13.79
N THR A 98 -18.49 7.25 14.67
CA THR A 98 -17.35 6.32 14.47
C THR A 98 -17.41 5.20 15.50
N VAL A 99 -17.06 3.99 15.06
CA VAL A 99 -16.85 2.84 15.94
C VAL A 99 -15.36 2.53 16.00
N ALA A 100 -14.79 2.51 17.20
CA ALA A 100 -13.38 2.19 17.40
C ALA A 100 -13.18 0.68 17.41
N GLY A 101 -12.09 0.23 16.76
CA GLY A 101 -11.66 -1.16 16.78
C GLY A 101 -10.13 -1.26 16.79
N LYS A 102 -9.64 -2.48 16.64
CA LYS A 102 -8.22 -2.77 16.49
C LYS A 102 -7.98 -3.80 15.39
N ILE A 103 -6.83 -3.73 14.75
CA ILE A 103 -6.39 -4.78 13.81
C ILE A 103 -6.12 -6.06 14.60
N THR A 104 -6.63 -7.18 14.10
CA THR A 104 -6.46 -8.49 14.74
C THR A 104 -5.60 -9.43 13.92
N ALA A 105 -5.64 -9.35 12.58
CA ALA A 105 -4.77 -10.13 11.73
C ALA A 105 -4.45 -9.39 10.43
N ILE A 106 -3.30 -9.72 9.84
CA ILE A 106 -2.82 -9.19 8.57
C ILE A 106 -2.25 -10.37 7.81
N ASN A 107 -2.69 -10.55 6.57
CA ASN A 107 -1.96 -11.38 5.62
C ASN A 107 -1.01 -10.46 4.84
N PRO A 108 0.29 -10.39 5.18
CA PRO A 108 1.22 -9.44 4.57
C PRO A 108 1.53 -9.75 3.11
N GLN A 109 1.21 -10.96 2.64
CA GLN A 109 1.36 -11.32 1.23
C GLN A 109 0.28 -10.64 0.40
N ALA A 110 0.72 -9.88 -0.60
CA ALA A 110 -0.17 -9.37 -1.63
C ALA A 110 -0.70 -10.53 -2.46
N ASP A 111 -2.01 -10.63 -2.59
CA ASP A 111 -2.67 -11.60 -3.48
C ASP A 111 -2.20 -11.36 -4.93
N SER A 112 -1.77 -12.41 -5.63
CA SER A 112 -1.13 -12.26 -6.95
C SER A 112 -2.08 -11.77 -8.05
N ALA A 113 -3.38 -12.06 -7.92
CA ALA A 113 -4.39 -11.65 -8.89
C ALA A 113 -4.88 -10.22 -8.64
N THR A 114 -5.07 -9.84 -7.39
CA THR A 114 -5.67 -8.56 -7.00
C THR A 114 -4.68 -7.52 -6.49
N ARG A 115 -3.45 -7.93 -6.19
CA ARG A 115 -2.36 -7.14 -5.60
C ARG A 115 -2.77 -6.44 -4.29
N ASN A 116 -3.78 -6.98 -3.61
CA ASN A 116 -4.30 -6.46 -2.36
C ASN A 116 -3.76 -7.26 -1.17
N VAL A 117 -3.59 -6.58 -0.04
CA VAL A 117 -3.22 -7.16 1.26
C VAL A 117 -4.49 -7.29 2.10
N ARG A 118 -4.78 -8.49 2.60
CA ARG A 118 -5.97 -8.72 3.43
C ARG A 118 -5.69 -8.36 4.88
N VAL A 119 -6.49 -7.45 5.44
CA VAL A 119 -6.41 -7.01 6.83
C VAL A 119 -7.74 -7.30 7.53
N GLN A 120 -7.67 -7.86 8.73
CA GLN A 120 -8.83 -8.10 9.60
C GLN A 120 -8.78 -7.18 10.80
N ALA A 121 -9.91 -6.55 11.12
CA ALA A 121 -10.07 -5.71 12.29
C ALA A 121 -11.30 -6.13 13.11
N THR A 122 -11.23 -5.95 14.42
CA THR A 122 -12.30 -6.27 15.36
C THR A 122 -12.67 -5.02 16.15
N ALA A 123 -13.96 -4.73 16.23
CA ALA A 123 -14.51 -3.63 17.00
C ALA A 123 -15.60 -4.13 17.96
N ALA A 124 -15.69 -3.50 19.12
CA ALA A 124 -16.76 -3.79 20.06
C ALA A 124 -18.06 -3.15 19.57
N ASN A 125 -19.09 -3.95 19.32
CA ASN A 125 -20.40 -3.51 18.85
C ASN A 125 -21.47 -3.63 19.94
N LYS A 126 -21.18 -3.12 21.15
CA LYS A 126 -22.05 -3.32 22.34
C LYS A 126 -23.44 -2.72 22.20
N GLU A 127 -23.56 -1.63 21.44
CA GLU A 127 -24.82 -0.95 21.17
C GLU A 127 -25.53 -1.53 19.92
N GLU A 128 -25.03 -2.63 19.36
CA GLU A 128 -25.52 -3.30 18.13
C GLU A 128 -25.62 -2.40 16.89
N ARG A 129 -24.87 -1.31 16.86
CA ARG A 129 -25.01 -0.26 15.84
C ARG A 129 -24.48 -0.66 14.46
N LEU A 130 -23.55 -1.60 14.40
CA LEU A 130 -23.10 -2.21 13.14
C LEU A 130 -23.89 -3.49 12.88
N HIS A 131 -24.76 -3.48 11.88
CA HIS A 131 -25.55 -4.65 11.50
C HIS A 131 -24.90 -5.42 10.34
N PRO A 132 -25.11 -6.75 10.26
CA PRO A 132 -24.74 -7.54 9.08
C PRO A 132 -25.34 -6.94 7.80
N GLY A 133 -24.55 -6.91 6.72
CA GLY A 133 -24.95 -6.33 5.44
C GLY A 133 -24.66 -4.84 5.27
N MET A 134 -24.22 -4.13 6.31
CA MET A 134 -23.75 -2.75 6.19
C MET A 134 -22.40 -2.68 5.46
N PHE A 135 -22.27 -1.71 4.54
CA PHE A 135 -20.97 -1.29 4.04
C PHE A 135 -20.33 -0.32 5.04
N ALA A 136 -19.04 -0.55 5.32
CA ALA A 136 -18.28 0.29 6.24
C ALA A 136 -16.91 0.63 5.66
N THR A 137 -16.47 1.86 5.89
CA THR A 137 -15.10 2.30 5.62
C THR A 137 -14.29 2.14 6.89
N VAL A 138 -13.15 1.46 6.80
CA VAL A 138 -12.23 1.24 7.92
C VAL A 138 -10.94 2.02 7.68
N ALA A 139 -10.62 2.94 8.57
CA ALA A 139 -9.39 3.71 8.56
C ALA A 139 -8.43 3.20 9.65
N VAL A 140 -7.24 2.75 9.26
CA VAL A 140 -6.17 2.37 10.19
C VAL A 140 -5.43 3.62 10.67
N VAL A 141 -5.28 3.77 11.99
CA VAL A 141 -4.52 4.86 12.60
C VAL A 141 -3.06 4.42 12.73
N LEU A 142 -2.17 5.03 11.94
CA LEU A 142 -0.74 4.75 11.98
C LEU A 142 -0.04 5.63 13.04
N PRO A 143 0.90 5.10 13.83
CA PRO A 143 1.66 5.89 14.79
C PRO A 143 2.52 6.95 14.05
N GLY A 144 2.47 8.20 14.53
CA GLY A 144 3.31 9.29 14.02
C GLY A 144 2.70 10.20 12.95
N LYS A 145 1.47 9.94 12.47
CA LYS A 145 0.70 10.92 11.68
C LYS A 145 -0.46 11.46 12.50
N ASN A 146 -0.19 12.53 13.25
CA ASN A 146 -1.24 13.37 13.80
C ASN A 146 -2.07 13.92 12.64
N GLN A 147 -3.39 13.89 12.84
CA GLN A 147 -4.38 14.48 11.95
C GLN A 147 -4.06 15.97 11.76
N VAL A 148 -4.02 16.41 10.51
CA VAL A 148 -4.46 17.76 10.12
C VAL A 148 -5.56 17.55 9.10
#